data_AF-A0A2S2NX86-F1
#
_entry.id   AF-A0A2S2NX86-F1
#
_cell.length_a   1.000
_cell.length_b   1.000
_cell.length_c   1.000
_cell.angle_alpha   90.00
_cell.angle_beta   90.00
_cell.angle_gamma   90.00
#
_symmetry.space_group_name_H-M   'P 1'
#
loop_
_entity.id
_entity.type
_entity.pdbx_description
1 polymer ?
#
loop_
_entity_poly.entity_id
_entity_poly.type
_entity_poly.pdbx_seq_one_letter_code
_entity_poly.pdbx_strand_id
1 'polypeptide(L)'
;CDIMPPTRSGKRLCRFTEKLQIKFTFLKKVRNDNDYDVYCTICSSSFSVSHGGRSNITDHLKRNKHKTAKQSSTFSSVSNYFTPLMADDITLKLAAKEVTF
;
A
#
# COMPACT_ATOMS: atom_id res chain seq x y z
N CYS A 1 5.92 -42.91 33.50
CA CYS A 1 6.18 -41.46 33.42
C CYS A 1 6.52 -41.13 31.98
N ASP A 2 5.50 -41.01 31.15
CA ASP A 2 5.65 -40.73 29.72
C ASP A 2 6.05 -39.27 29.53
N ILE A 3 7.35 -39.02 29.52
CA ILE A 3 7.90 -37.76 29.01
C ILE A 3 7.73 -37.81 27.49
N MET A 4 6.63 -37.24 27.03
CA MET A 4 6.39 -37.01 25.61
C MET A 4 7.45 -36.02 25.09
N PRO A 5 8.23 -36.36 24.04
CA PRO A 5 9.21 -35.43 23.49
C PRO A 5 8.49 -34.23 22.86
N PRO A 6 9.11 -33.02 22.84
CA PRO A 6 8.52 -31.85 22.20
C PRO A 6 8.36 -32.13 20.71
N THR A 7 7.14 -32.42 20.28
CA THR A 7 6.82 -32.50 18.86
C THR A 7 6.85 -31.10 18.27
N ARG A 8 7.77 -30.91 17.34
CA ARG A 8 7.52 -30.40 15.96
C ARG A 8 8.65 -29.45 15.59
N SER A 9 9.46 -29.89 14.63
CA SER A 9 10.45 -29.11 13.90
C SER A 9 9.77 -27.94 13.18
N GLY A 10 9.37 -26.91 13.92
CA GLY A 10 8.76 -25.71 13.40
C GLY A 10 9.83 -24.83 12.77
N LYS A 11 9.74 -24.59 11.45
CA LYS A 11 10.56 -23.58 10.78
C LYS A 11 10.44 -22.28 11.57
N ARG A 12 11.58 -21.70 11.98
CA ARG A 12 11.62 -20.43 12.74
C ARG A 12 10.82 -19.37 11.99
N LEU A 13 9.70 -18.94 12.56
CA LEU A 13 8.89 -17.88 11.98
C LEU A 13 9.56 -16.53 12.21
N CYS A 14 9.67 -15.74 11.15
CA CYS A 14 10.18 -14.37 11.20
C CYS A 14 9.12 -13.43 11.78
N ARG A 15 9.50 -12.67 12.81
CA ARG A 15 8.66 -11.61 13.40
C ARG A 15 8.97 -10.26 12.77
N PHE A 16 7.96 -9.40 12.71
CA PHE A 16 8.10 -8.01 12.33
C PHE A 16 8.73 -7.22 13.49
N THR A 17 10.06 -7.09 13.41
CA THR A 17 10.89 -6.36 14.37
C THR A 17 10.92 -4.86 14.08
N GLU A 18 11.25 -4.04 15.08
CA GLU A 18 11.44 -2.59 14.89
C GLU A 18 12.44 -2.26 13.78
N LYS A 19 13.51 -3.07 13.61
CA LYS A 19 14.47 -2.90 12.52
C LYS A 19 13.80 -2.97 11.14
N LEU A 20 12.81 -3.85 10.96
CA LEU A 20 12.02 -3.93 9.73
C LEU A 20 11.07 -2.74 9.63
N GLN A 21 10.46 -2.30 10.72
CA GLN A 21 9.57 -1.14 10.74
C GLN A 21 10.30 0.16 10.40
N ILE A 22 11.49 0.38 10.95
CA ILE A 22 12.35 1.53 10.63
C ILE A 22 12.74 1.52 9.16
N LYS A 23 13.04 0.34 8.61
CA LYS A 23 13.40 0.18 7.19
C LYS A 23 12.21 0.34 6.25
N PHE A 24 11.03 -0.07 6.69
CA PHE A 24 9.79 -0.07 5.93
C PHE A 24 8.72 0.70 6.69
N THR A 25 8.85 2.03 6.73
CA THR A 25 7.98 2.93 7.49
C THR A 25 6.51 2.92 7.07
N PHE A 26 6.23 2.46 5.85
CA PHE A 26 4.89 2.25 5.31
C PHE A 26 4.24 0.91 5.73
N LEU A 27 4.98 0.05 6.43
CA LEU A 27 4.44 -1.17 7.02
C LEU A 27 4.08 -0.94 8.49
N LYS A 28 2.84 -1.26 8.84
CA LYS A 28 2.31 -1.21 10.21
C LYS A 28 1.93 -2.60 10.68
N LYS A 29 1.94 -2.87 11.98
CA LYS A 29 1.38 -4.12 12.51
C LYS A 29 -0.14 -4.11 12.33
N VAL A 30 -0.73 -5.22 11.87
CA VAL A 30 -2.20 -5.33 11.73
C VAL A 30 -2.85 -5.36 13.12
N ARG A 31 -2.24 -6.09 14.04
CA ARG A 31 -2.71 -6.22 15.41
C ARG A 31 -1.52 -6.20 16.36
N ASN A 32 -1.69 -5.64 17.56
CA ASN A 32 -0.61 -5.55 18.54
C ASN A 32 -0.24 -6.92 19.15
N ASP A 33 -1.17 -7.88 19.12
CA ASP A 33 -0.99 -9.27 19.53
C ASP A 33 -0.30 -10.14 18.46
N ASN A 34 -0.14 -9.64 17.22
CA ASN A 34 0.41 -10.39 16.10
C ASN A 34 1.64 -9.71 15.51
N ASP A 35 2.82 -10.25 15.84
CA ASP A 35 4.10 -9.81 15.26
C ASP A 35 4.32 -10.32 13.83
N TYR A 36 3.43 -11.15 13.28
CA TYR A 36 3.62 -11.80 11.99
C TYR A 36 2.93 -11.09 10.85
N ASP A 37 1.82 -10.40 11.13
CA ASP A 37 0.97 -9.80 10.11
C ASP A 37 1.16 -8.30 10.07
N VAL A 38 1.44 -7.81 8.86
CA VAL A 38 1.71 -6.41 8.61
C VAL A 38 0.77 -5.86 7.55
N TYR A 39 0.40 -4.60 7.72
CA TYR A 39 -0.42 -3.81 6.82
C TYR A 39 0.46 -2.84 6.06
N CYS A 40 0.35 -2.84 4.73
CA CYS A 40 1.01 -1.88 3.87
C CYS A 40 0.11 -0.68 3.60
N THR A 41 0.54 0.51 4.00
CA THR A 41 -0.23 1.75 3.79
C THR A 41 -0.18 2.26 2.35
N ILE A 42 0.77 1.79 1.52
CA ILE A 42 0.88 2.20 0.11
C ILE A 42 -0.20 1.54 -0.74
N CYS A 43 -0.44 0.25 -0.52
CA CYS A 43 -1.39 -0.54 -1.32
C CYS A 43 -2.62 -1.01 -0.53
N SER A 44 -2.76 -0.54 0.71
CA SER A 44 -3.85 -0.89 1.61
C SER A 44 -4.10 -2.39 1.75
N SER A 45 -3.01 -3.17 1.86
CA SER A 45 -3.06 -4.63 1.87
C SER A 45 -2.29 -5.20 3.04
N SER A 46 -2.90 -6.18 3.73
CA SER A 46 -2.27 -6.96 4.79
C SER A 46 -1.59 -8.21 4.24
N PHE A 47 -0.43 -8.57 4.79
CA PHE A 47 0.29 -9.80 4.47
C PHE A 47 1.11 -10.30 5.66
N SER A 48 1.42 -11.60 5.67
CA SER A 48 2.23 -12.21 6.71
C SER A 48 3.72 -12.22 6.34
N VAL A 49 4.59 -11.91 7.30
CA VAL A 49 6.06 -11.99 7.19
C VAL A 49 6.64 -13.24 7.88
N SER A 50 5.79 -14.09 8.43
CA SER A 50 6.16 -15.29 9.20
C SER A 50 7.13 -16.24 8.47
N HIS A 51 6.94 -16.46 7.17
CA HIS A 51 7.71 -17.47 6.44
C HIS A 51 9.05 -16.97 5.87
N GLY A 52 9.16 -15.68 5.56
CA GLY A 52 10.30 -15.14 4.80
C GLY A 52 10.78 -13.78 5.27
N GLY A 53 10.14 -13.17 6.27
CA GLY A 53 10.53 -11.87 6.81
C GLY A 53 10.69 -10.81 5.72
N ARG A 54 11.95 -10.48 5.45
CA ARG A 54 12.37 -9.53 4.41
C ARG A 54 12.07 -10.00 2.98
N SER A 55 12.13 -11.30 2.69
CA SER A 55 11.80 -11.84 1.37
C SER A 55 10.34 -11.61 1.04
N ASN A 56 9.43 -11.89 1.98
CA ASN A 56 7.99 -11.61 1.82
C ASN A 56 7.73 -10.12 1.56
N ILE A 57 8.43 -9.23 2.27
CA ILE A 57 8.32 -7.79 2.04
C ILE A 57 8.83 -7.42 0.64
N THR A 58 9.97 -7.97 0.23
CA THR A 58 10.54 -7.70 -1.10
C THR A 58 9.62 -8.19 -2.22
N ASP A 59 9.03 -9.37 -2.08
CA ASP A 59 8.07 -9.91 -3.04
C ASP A 59 6.78 -9.10 -3.05
N HIS A 60 6.31 -8.64 -1.88
CA HIS A 60 5.20 -7.71 -1.79
C HIS A 60 5.48 -6.42 -2.59
N LEU A 61 6.69 -5.84 -2.49
CA LEU A 61 7.09 -4.65 -3.25
C LEU A 61 7.15 -4.90 -4.76
N LYS A 62 7.47 -6.13 -5.18
CA LYS A 62 7.51 -6.51 -6.59
C LYS A 62 6.12 -6.72 -7.21
N ARG A 63 5.09 -7.00 -6.40
CA ARG A 63 3.73 -7.24 -6.91
C ARG A 63 3.16 -6.01 -7.61
N ASN A 64 2.43 -6.25 -8.69
CA ASN A 64 1.76 -5.20 -9.46
C ASN A 64 0.82 -4.35 -8.61
N LYS A 65 0.09 -4.96 -7.65
CA LYS A 65 -0.76 -4.22 -6.70
C LYS A 65 -0.01 -3.10 -5.99
N HIS A 66 1.22 -3.37 -5.56
CA HIS A 66 2.06 -2.38 -4.89
C HIS A 66 2.58 -1.32 -5.87
N LYS A 67 3.04 -1.72 -7.06
CA LYS A 67 3.53 -0.80 -8.10
C LYS A 67 2.45 0.17 -8.56
N THR A 68 1.26 -0.32 -8.86
CA THR A 68 0.12 0.50 -9.31
C THR A 68 -0.34 1.45 -8.21
N ALA A 69 -0.44 0.97 -6.97
CA ALA A 69 -0.82 1.84 -5.86
C ALA A 69 0.22 2.95 -5.59
N LYS A 70 1.52 2.62 -5.68
CA LYS A 70 2.62 3.60 -5.58
C LYS A 70 2.57 4.64 -6.71
N GLN A 71 2.22 4.22 -7.93
CA GLN A 71 2.01 5.15 -9.05
C GLN A 71 0.81 6.04 -8.78
N SER A 72 -0.33 5.47 -8.40
CA SER A 72 -1.56 6.21 -8.08
C SER A 72 -1.35 7.25 -6.99
N SER A 73 -0.63 6.92 -5.91
CA SER A 73 -0.31 7.91 -4.86
C SER A 73 0.50 9.10 -5.38
N THR A 74 1.32 8.89 -6.41
CA THR A 74 2.15 9.95 -7.03
C THR A 74 1.32 10.84 -7.95
N PHE A 75 0.28 10.30 -8.60
CA PHE A 75 -0.57 11.03 -9.56
C PHE A 75 -1.80 11.70 -8.92
N SER A 76 -1.87 11.80 -7.60
CA SER A 76 -3.05 12.26 -6.84
C SER A 76 -3.46 13.73 -7.07
N SER A 77 -2.77 14.49 -7.92
CA SER A 77 -3.16 15.87 -8.22
C SER A 77 -3.88 15.96 -9.56
N VAL A 78 -5.20 15.69 -9.54
CA VAL A 78 -6.10 16.13 -10.62
C VAL A 78 -6.32 17.65 -10.62
N SER A 79 -5.77 18.36 -9.63
CA SER A 79 -5.81 19.83 -9.52
C SER A 79 -5.30 20.54 -10.78
N ASN A 80 -4.39 19.92 -11.53
CA ASN A 80 -3.85 20.51 -12.76
C ASN A 80 -4.83 20.43 -13.96
N TYR A 81 -5.87 19.60 -13.87
CA TYR A 81 -6.92 19.49 -14.89
C TYR A 81 -8.11 20.40 -14.60
N PHE A 82 -8.24 20.88 -13.37
CA PHE A 82 -9.24 21.89 -13.00
C PHE A 82 -8.63 23.27 -13.21
N THR A 83 -8.79 23.82 -14.41
CA THR A 83 -8.64 25.26 -14.57
C THR A 83 -9.73 25.93 -13.73
N PRO A 84 -9.41 26.87 -12.82
CA PRO A 84 -10.45 27.66 -12.16
C PRO A 84 -11.24 28.37 -13.26
N LEU A 85 -12.57 28.28 -13.18
CA LEU A 85 -13.52 29.00 -14.03
C LEU A 85 -13.40 30.51 -13.79
N MET A 86 -12.29 31.12 -14.17
CA MET A 86 -12.27 32.52 -14.52
C MET A 86 -12.70 32.55 -15.97
N ALA A 87 -14.01 32.45 -16.18
CA ALA A 87 -14.61 32.56 -17.49
C ALA A 87 -14.25 33.95 -18.03
N ASP A 88 -13.23 34.01 -18.87
CA ASP A 88 -13.01 35.17 -19.70
C ASP A 88 -14.13 35.22 -20.75
N ASP A 89 -14.57 36.42 -21.11
CA ASP A 89 -15.68 36.67 -22.03
C ASP A 89 -15.54 35.92 -23.38
N ILE A 90 -14.33 35.51 -23.76
CA ILE A 90 -14.06 34.77 -24.99
C ILE A 90 -14.53 33.32 -24.87
N THR A 91 -14.30 32.68 -23.71
CA THR A 91 -14.71 31.31 -23.43
C THR A 91 -16.23 31.17 -23.33
N LEU A 92 -16.92 32.18 -22.78
CA LEU A 92 -18.38 32.22 -22.71
C LEU A 92 -19.03 32.36 -24.10
N LYS A 93 -18.43 33.17 -24.98
CA LYS A 93 -18.89 33.33 -26.38
C LYS A 93 -18.67 32.07 -27.23
N LEU A 94 -17.62 31.30 -26.98
CA LEU A 94 -17.38 30.03 -27.66
C LEU A 94 -18.38 28.95 -27.21
N ALA A 95 -18.66 28.85 -25.91
CA ALA A 95 -19.62 27.89 -25.36
C ALA A 95 -21.07 28.14 -25.85
N ALA A 96 -21.45 29.41 -26.03
CA ALA A 96 -22.77 29.78 -26.53
C ALA A 96 -23.03 29.36 -28.00
N LYS A 97 -22.01 28.92 -28.74
CA LYS A 97 -22.12 28.56 -30.16
C LYS A 97 -22.36 27.06 -30.42
N GLU A 98 -22.26 26.22 -29.39
CA GLU A 98 -22.45 24.76 -29.49
C GLU A 98 -23.88 24.29 -29.15
N VAL A 99 -24.81 25.20 -28.85
CA VAL A 99 -26.24 24.89 -28.64
C VAL A 99 -27.06 25.37 -29.84
N THR A 100 -27.05 24.57 -30.90
CA THR A 100 -28.11 24.58 -31.91
C THR A 100 -28.52 23.12 -32.09
N PHE A 101 -29.69 22.77 -31.55
CA PHE A 101 -30.37 21.51 -31.84
C PHE A 101 -31.67 21.85 -32.57
#